data_AF-A0ABD4UE42-F1
#
_entry.id   AF-A0ABD4UE42-F1
#
_cell.length_a   1.000
_cell.length_b   1.000
_cell.length_c   1.000
_cell.angle_alpha   90.00
_cell.angle_beta   90.00
_cell.angle_gamma   90.00
#
_symmetry.space_group_name_H-M   'P 1'
#
loop_
_entity.id
_entity.type
_entity.pdbx_description
1 polymer ?
#
loop_
_entity_poly.entity_id
_entity_poly.type
_entity_poly.pdbx_seq_one_letter_code
_entity_poly.pdbx_strand_id
1 'polypeptide(L)'
;MMIFSETGSLNQPEIAIANRIRKRREALGLSRKSVAESSGIHLSSVTRWERRGVPAYMSRSTDVRRLERALKVSAGWVFSTEHPAEGDEPQISPEASLQARLRTAGDRARMRRETLGIARNHLALRLEVRDVTLRQWENAGVPHSLGADKIDAWEKALQVEPGWLMGKDPAAPSVSLQPLQAGPAAANRTAAQVILEAGRILALATPKTAERNAALFAARYGVNGGGRTLATVASEYGITESRACQILGAMRKRASELPAEFAGTFDLLDATAKQHLPCTPEHLETALRPQLGEGLLIEDAWRFAMDILEKPLLSLETHLYDDSAVAPVENERTAIVRQMAQSMITAVGAAHVGVLMGYAIELGWSIEAVGSIREVIQKGQGFEWLDRRERKNPEWFWYGESLRNNPVIVALRRVSSVADAPIVADVAMGAVERIRELRLSREERCATQYPVPPWFVTTAILARAGFLAGAPGRYRPATPLDPKSELTEQEYRLYSAFKRYGPTMSWETLAADLVDTGEMNEMTLRGLLSRSPIVVTQSLGVYTLRGASPCAAPAESMAA
;
A
#
# COMPACT_ATOMS: atom_id res chain seq x y z
N MET A 1 -34.96 11.22 22.11
CA MET A 1 -33.88 10.69 21.25
C MET A 1 -32.67 10.45 22.16
N MET A 2 -32.54 9.23 22.69
CA MET A 2 -31.49 8.90 23.68
C MET A 2 -30.16 8.67 22.96
N ILE A 3 -29.13 9.40 23.39
CA ILE A 3 -27.76 9.27 22.92
C ILE A 3 -27.09 8.18 23.75
N PHE A 4 -26.75 7.05 23.11
CA PHE A 4 -25.81 6.07 23.68
C PHE A 4 -24.39 6.58 23.44
N SER A 5 -23.77 7.13 24.47
CA SER A 5 -22.33 7.38 24.52
C SER A 5 -21.72 6.56 25.66
N GLU A 6 -21.46 5.28 25.39
CA GLU A 6 -20.62 4.43 26.22
C GLU A 6 -19.50 3.84 25.37
N THR A 7 -18.40 4.58 25.22
CA THR A 7 -17.10 3.96 24.98
C THR A 7 -16.55 3.55 26.34
N GLY A 8 -17.15 2.51 26.92
CA GLY A 8 -16.69 1.92 28.16
C GLY A 8 -15.30 1.30 27.96
N SER A 9 -14.36 1.71 28.80
CA SER A 9 -13.14 0.94 29.03
C SER A 9 -13.53 -0.51 29.28
N LEU A 10 -13.00 -1.45 28.50
CA LEU A 10 -13.28 -2.88 28.69
C LEU A 10 -12.95 -3.23 30.14
N ASN A 11 -13.94 -3.80 30.85
CA ASN A 11 -13.72 -4.25 32.20
C ASN A 11 -12.61 -5.32 32.18
N GLN A 12 -11.56 -5.16 33.00
CA GLN A 12 -10.47 -6.14 33.16
C GLN A 12 -10.92 -7.63 33.15
N PRO A 13 -12.05 -8.04 33.78
CA PRO A 13 -12.54 -9.41 33.69
C PRO A 13 -12.85 -9.91 32.26
N GLU A 14 -13.34 -9.05 31.36
CA GLU A 14 -13.69 -9.46 29.99
C GLU A 14 -12.43 -9.76 29.16
N ILE A 15 -11.36 -9.00 29.36
CA ILE A 15 -10.06 -9.25 28.74
C ILE A 15 -9.45 -10.57 29.25
N ALA A 16 -9.61 -10.87 30.54
CA ALA A 16 -9.16 -12.14 31.12
C ALA A 16 -9.91 -13.33 30.50
N ILE A 17 -11.22 -13.23 30.34
CA ILE A 17 -12.07 -14.24 29.68
C ILE A 17 -11.63 -14.44 28.22
N ALA A 18 -11.45 -13.36 27.47
CA ALA A 18 -10.99 -13.38 26.08
C ALA A 18 -9.66 -14.13 25.92
N ASN A 19 -8.68 -13.78 26.75
CA ASN A 19 -7.36 -14.40 26.78
C ASN A 19 -7.44 -15.88 27.13
N ARG A 20 -8.32 -16.24 28.06
CA ARG A 20 -8.49 -17.63 28.49
C ARG A 20 -9.05 -18.51 27.38
N ILE A 21 -10.13 -18.06 26.72
CA ILE A 21 -10.72 -18.73 25.55
C ILE A 21 -9.66 -18.93 24.45
N ARG A 22 -8.93 -17.85 24.13
CA ARG A 22 -7.88 -17.87 23.11
C ARG A 22 -6.77 -18.87 23.43
N LYS A 23 -6.22 -18.82 24.65
CA LYS A 23 -5.14 -19.72 25.09
C LYS A 23 -5.59 -21.18 25.05
N ARG A 24 -6.81 -21.51 25.50
CA ARG A 24 -7.30 -22.88 25.46
C ARG A 24 -7.54 -23.36 24.03
N ARG A 25 -8.10 -22.53 23.16
CA ARG A 25 -8.22 -22.85 21.73
C ARG A 25 -6.87 -23.18 21.11
N GLU A 26 -5.87 -22.35 21.39
CA GLU A 26 -4.50 -22.52 20.88
C GLU A 26 -3.82 -23.78 21.42
N ALA A 27 -4.00 -24.07 22.70
CA ALA A 27 -3.53 -25.32 23.32
C ALA A 27 -4.14 -26.58 22.67
N LEU A 28 -5.36 -26.48 22.14
CA LEU A 28 -6.02 -27.55 21.40
C LEU A 28 -5.68 -27.58 19.90
N GLY A 29 -4.85 -26.65 19.40
CA GLY A 29 -4.53 -26.53 17.97
C GLY A 29 -5.68 -26.01 17.09
N LEU A 30 -6.83 -25.68 17.67
CA LEU A 30 -8.05 -25.35 16.92
C LEU A 30 -7.97 -23.96 16.28
N SER A 31 -8.52 -23.83 15.07
CA SER A 31 -8.76 -22.53 14.44
C SER A 31 -10.07 -21.92 14.94
N ARG A 32 -10.24 -20.60 14.84
CA ARG A 32 -11.53 -19.95 15.19
C ARG A 32 -12.70 -20.52 14.38
N LYS A 33 -12.44 -20.86 13.11
CA LYS A 33 -13.41 -21.51 12.22
C LYS A 33 -13.81 -22.90 12.73
N SER A 34 -12.83 -23.70 13.16
CA SER A 34 -13.10 -25.02 13.72
C SER A 34 -13.89 -24.94 15.05
N VAL A 35 -13.58 -23.96 15.91
CA VAL A 35 -14.37 -23.71 17.13
C VAL A 35 -15.80 -23.28 16.77
N ALA A 36 -15.97 -22.38 15.81
CA ALA A 36 -17.28 -21.94 15.34
C ALA A 36 -18.12 -23.11 14.80
N GLU A 37 -17.54 -23.95 13.95
CA GLU A 37 -18.20 -25.14 13.38
C GLU A 37 -18.58 -26.17 14.46
N SER A 38 -17.65 -26.49 15.37
CA SER A 38 -17.89 -27.49 16.43
C SER A 38 -18.83 -27.02 17.53
N SER A 39 -18.86 -25.72 17.83
CA SER A 39 -19.80 -25.14 18.79
C SER A 39 -21.16 -24.78 18.18
N GLY A 40 -21.26 -24.67 16.86
CA GLY A 40 -22.42 -24.11 16.16
C GLY A 40 -22.58 -22.59 16.38
N ILE A 41 -21.54 -21.90 16.84
CA ILE A 41 -21.53 -20.46 17.08
C ILE A 41 -20.97 -19.76 15.85
N HIS A 42 -21.58 -18.65 15.43
CA HIS A 42 -21.11 -17.91 14.27
C HIS A 42 -19.65 -17.42 14.44
N LEU A 43 -18.83 -17.49 13.38
CA LEU A 43 -17.41 -17.14 13.41
C LEU A 43 -17.13 -15.72 13.93
N SER A 44 -18.00 -14.75 13.61
CA SER A 44 -17.87 -13.38 14.10
C SER A 44 -18.06 -13.28 15.62
N SER A 45 -18.89 -14.13 16.22
CA SER A 45 -19.11 -14.18 17.68
C SER A 45 -17.89 -14.76 18.38
N VAL A 46 -17.33 -15.89 17.89
CA VAL A 46 -16.08 -16.46 18.41
C VAL A 46 -14.94 -15.45 18.34
N THR A 47 -14.80 -14.76 17.20
CA THR A 47 -13.78 -13.72 17.00
C THR A 47 -13.99 -12.52 17.93
N ARG A 48 -15.24 -12.10 18.14
CA ARG A 48 -15.58 -11.02 19.06
C ARG A 48 -15.25 -11.41 20.51
N TRP A 49 -15.58 -12.62 20.93
CA TRP A 49 -15.34 -13.10 22.29
C TRP A 49 -13.85 -13.26 22.61
N GLU A 50 -13.03 -13.70 21.66
CA GLU A 50 -11.57 -13.73 21.83
C GLU A 50 -10.90 -12.34 21.85
N ARG A 51 -11.60 -11.30 21.41
CA ARG A 51 -11.09 -9.92 21.42
C ARG A 51 -11.61 -9.09 22.58
N ARG A 52 -12.89 -9.24 22.91
CA ARG A 52 -13.62 -8.37 23.85
C ARG A 52 -14.16 -9.11 25.06
N GLY A 53 -13.97 -10.42 25.14
CA GLY A 53 -14.55 -11.24 26.20
C GLY A 53 -15.99 -11.64 25.90
N VAL A 54 -16.52 -12.50 26.78
CA VAL A 54 -17.93 -12.89 26.76
C VAL A 54 -18.67 -12.01 27.77
N PRO A 55 -19.73 -11.29 27.37
CA PRO A 55 -20.48 -10.46 28.30
C PRO A 55 -21.02 -11.26 29.50
N ALA A 56 -20.96 -10.69 30.70
CA ALA A 56 -21.34 -11.39 31.95
C ALA A 56 -22.77 -11.95 31.95
N TYR A 57 -23.71 -11.26 31.30
CA TYR A 57 -25.10 -11.72 31.17
C TYR A 57 -25.23 -13.02 30.35
N MET A 58 -24.22 -13.38 29.54
CA MET A 58 -24.20 -14.62 28.77
C MET A 58 -23.69 -15.83 29.56
N SER A 59 -23.31 -15.67 30.84
CA SER A 59 -22.79 -16.76 31.68
C SER A 59 -23.67 -18.00 31.74
N ARG A 60 -24.99 -17.84 31.60
CA ARG A 60 -25.95 -18.96 31.57
C ARG A 60 -26.44 -19.33 30.16
N SER A 61 -25.93 -18.67 29.13
CA SER A 61 -26.38 -18.90 27.75
C SER A 61 -25.99 -20.29 27.24
N THR A 62 -26.83 -20.83 26.35
CA THR A 62 -26.54 -22.09 25.65
C THR A 62 -25.27 -22.01 24.81
N ASP A 63 -24.94 -20.82 24.30
CA ASP A 63 -23.77 -20.61 23.46
C ASP A 63 -22.46 -20.66 24.26
N VAL A 64 -22.44 -20.15 25.50
CA VAL A 64 -21.28 -20.34 26.39
C VAL A 64 -21.05 -21.82 26.66
N ARG A 65 -22.11 -22.59 26.95
CA ARG A 65 -21.98 -24.04 27.16
C ARG A 65 -21.52 -24.78 25.91
N ARG A 66 -21.96 -24.34 24.73
CA ARG A 66 -21.51 -24.88 23.43
C ARG A 66 -20.03 -24.57 23.18
N LEU A 67 -19.59 -23.35 23.53
CA LEU A 67 -18.19 -22.96 23.46
C LEU A 67 -17.33 -23.79 24.42
N GLU A 68 -17.76 -23.94 25.68
CA GLU A 68 -17.06 -24.76 26.69
C GLU A 68 -16.91 -26.21 26.24
N ARG A 69 -17.96 -26.78 25.64
CA ARG A 69 -17.92 -28.12 25.05
C ARG A 69 -16.94 -28.21 23.88
N ALA A 70 -16.96 -27.24 22.97
CA ALA A 70 -16.03 -27.19 21.84
C ALA A 70 -14.56 -27.03 22.29
N LEU A 71 -14.34 -26.33 23.40
CA LEU A 71 -13.02 -26.14 24.02
C LEU A 71 -12.63 -27.26 25.00
N LYS A 72 -13.44 -28.33 25.11
CA LYS A 72 -13.20 -29.47 26.00
C LYS A 72 -12.82 -29.01 27.43
N VAL A 73 -13.65 -28.12 28.00
CA VAL A 73 -13.54 -27.63 29.38
C VAL A 73 -14.85 -27.87 30.12
N SER A 74 -14.80 -27.84 31.46
CA SER A 74 -15.97 -27.99 32.32
C SER A 74 -16.96 -26.83 32.13
N ALA A 75 -18.23 -27.10 32.39
CA ALA A 75 -19.27 -26.07 32.34
C ALA A 75 -19.00 -24.98 33.39
N GLY A 76 -19.06 -23.70 32.97
CA GLY A 76 -18.74 -22.55 33.81
C GLY A 76 -17.26 -22.13 33.79
N TRP A 77 -16.37 -22.88 33.14
CA TRP A 77 -14.94 -22.56 33.05
C TRP A 77 -14.66 -21.20 32.40
N VAL A 78 -15.47 -20.77 31.43
CA VAL A 78 -15.28 -19.47 30.76
C VAL A 78 -15.35 -18.31 31.75
N PHE A 79 -16.14 -18.44 32.81
CA PHE A 79 -16.33 -17.41 33.84
C PHE A 79 -15.66 -17.72 35.18
N SER A 80 -15.12 -18.93 35.37
CA SER A 80 -14.40 -19.31 36.59
C SER A 80 -13.14 -18.46 36.80
N THR A 81 -12.61 -18.35 38.01
CA THR A 81 -11.25 -17.84 38.25
C THR A 81 -10.20 -18.95 38.30
N GLU A 82 -10.65 -20.20 38.35
CA GLU A 82 -9.80 -21.38 38.50
C GLU A 82 -9.14 -21.74 37.17
N HIS A 83 -7.83 -21.97 37.21
CA HIS A 83 -7.13 -22.64 36.12
C HIS A 83 -7.59 -24.10 36.06
N PRO A 84 -7.70 -24.71 34.86
CA PRO A 84 -8.04 -26.12 34.77
C PRO A 84 -7.03 -26.92 35.60
N ALA A 85 -7.51 -27.86 36.42
CA ALA A 85 -6.64 -28.69 37.25
C ALA A 85 -5.55 -29.33 36.37
N GLU A 86 -4.29 -29.22 36.79
CA GLU A 86 -3.10 -29.64 36.03
C GLU A 86 -3.07 -31.14 35.65
N GLY A 87 -4.10 -31.92 36.01
CA GLY A 87 -4.27 -33.33 35.61
C GLY A 87 -5.05 -33.56 34.30
N ASP A 88 -5.72 -32.55 33.75
CA ASP A 88 -6.46 -32.62 32.47
C ASP A 88 -5.66 -31.99 31.33
N GLU A 89 -4.35 -32.24 31.27
CA GLU A 89 -3.61 -32.03 30.03
C GLU A 89 -4.20 -32.98 28.98
N PRO A 90 -4.90 -32.47 27.96
CA PRO A 90 -5.43 -33.33 26.92
C PRO A 90 -4.21 -34.04 26.32
N GLN A 91 -4.22 -35.38 26.32
CA GLN A 91 -3.27 -36.15 25.52
C GLN A 91 -3.29 -35.55 24.12
N ILE A 92 -2.26 -34.78 23.80
CA ILE A 92 -2.18 -34.05 22.55
C ILE A 92 -2.09 -35.13 21.49
N SER A 93 -3.17 -35.28 20.72
CA SER A 93 -3.17 -36.20 19.57
C SER A 93 -1.88 -35.95 18.77
N PRO A 94 -1.16 -36.99 18.33
CA PRO A 94 0.03 -36.84 17.50
C PRO A 94 -0.17 -35.86 16.33
N GLU A 95 -1.40 -35.78 15.81
CA GLU A 95 -1.81 -34.86 14.76
C GLU A 95 -1.87 -33.39 15.22
N ALA A 96 -2.39 -33.13 16.43
CA ALA A 96 -2.38 -31.80 17.03
C ALA A 96 -0.95 -31.33 17.33
N SER A 97 -0.09 -32.26 17.76
CA SER A 97 1.35 -31.98 17.94
C SER A 97 2.04 -31.67 16.61
N LEU A 98 1.67 -32.35 15.51
CA LEU A 98 2.23 -32.06 14.19
C LEU A 98 1.76 -30.71 13.67
N GLN A 99 0.47 -30.39 13.79
CA GLN A 99 -0.08 -29.13 13.32
C GLN A 99 0.48 -27.92 14.09
N ALA A 100 0.71 -28.08 15.40
CA ALA A 100 1.40 -27.08 16.21
C ALA A 100 2.83 -26.85 15.70
N ARG A 101 3.58 -27.92 15.41
CA ARG A 101 4.94 -27.82 14.84
C ARG A 101 4.95 -27.10 13.49
N LEU A 102 4.01 -27.41 12.60
CA LEU A 102 3.89 -26.78 11.27
C LEU A 102 3.56 -25.28 11.36
N ARG A 103 2.72 -24.88 12.33
CA ARG A 103 2.48 -23.45 12.61
C ARG A 103 3.72 -22.76 13.13
N THR A 104 4.40 -23.36 14.11
CA THR A 104 5.65 -22.82 14.63
C THR A 104 6.69 -22.65 13.53
N ALA A 105 6.81 -23.60 12.59
CA ALA A 105 7.69 -23.48 11.44
C ALA A 105 7.35 -22.26 10.55
N GLY A 106 6.06 -22.03 10.28
CA GLY A 106 5.59 -20.89 9.49
C GLY A 106 5.87 -19.54 10.17
N ASP A 107 5.56 -19.41 11.46
CA ASP A 107 5.86 -18.20 12.24
C ASP A 107 7.36 -17.93 12.32
N ARG A 108 8.16 -18.99 12.47
CA ARG A 108 9.63 -18.91 12.51
C ARG A 108 10.21 -18.44 11.18
N ALA A 109 9.70 -18.96 10.07
CA ALA A 109 10.06 -18.52 8.73
C ALA A 109 9.72 -17.04 8.49
N ARG A 110 8.53 -16.60 8.94
CA ARG A 110 8.10 -15.19 8.88
C ARG A 110 9.05 -14.27 9.63
N MET A 111 9.35 -14.60 10.90
CA MET A 111 10.25 -13.80 11.74
C MET A 111 11.65 -13.69 11.11
N ARG A 112 12.20 -14.81 10.61
CA ARG A 112 13.52 -14.79 9.96
C ARG A 112 13.53 -13.95 8.70
N ARG A 113 12.48 -14.05 7.87
CA ARG A 113 12.31 -13.21 6.69
C ARG A 113 12.33 -11.72 7.07
N GLU A 114 11.59 -11.35 8.11
CA GLU A 114 11.52 -9.97 8.62
C GLU A 114 12.86 -9.49 9.16
N THR A 115 13.59 -10.33 9.90
CA THR A 115 14.95 -10.02 10.36
C THR A 115 15.93 -9.79 9.21
N LEU A 116 15.76 -10.50 8.09
CA LEU A 116 16.57 -10.32 6.88
C LEU A 116 16.12 -9.12 6.03
N GLY A 117 15.03 -8.44 6.39
CA GLY A 117 14.45 -7.36 5.60
C GLY A 117 13.90 -7.81 4.24
N ILE A 118 13.61 -9.11 4.07
CA ILE A 118 13.14 -9.65 2.79
C ILE A 118 11.62 -9.42 2.66
N ALA A 119 11.19 -8.77 1.58
CA ALA A 119 9.77 -8.63 1.28
C ALA A 119 9.14 -10.01 0.98
N ARG A 120 7.91 -10.25 1.44
CA ARG A 120 7.26 -11.57 1.29
C ARG A 120 7.03 -11.96 -0.17
N ASN A 121 6.58 -11.03 -1.01
CA ASN A 121 6.41 -11.26 -2.45
C ASN A 121 7.73 -11.68 -3.11
N HIS A 122 8.86 -11.16 -2.62
CA HIS A 122 10.18 -11.51 -3.10
C HIS A 122 10.58 -12.93 -2.68
N LEU A 123 10.40 -13.29 -1.40
CA LEU A 123 10.61 -14.68 -0.96
C LEU A 123 9.70 -15.66 -1.72
N ALA A 124 8.46 -15.28 -2.00
CA ALA A 124 7.52 -16.11 -2.76
C ALA A 124 8.03 -16.39 -4.18
N LEU A 125 8.60 -15.38 -4.85
CA LEU A 125 9.24 -15.54 -6.16
C LEU A 125 10.41 -16.54 -6.11
N ARG A 126 11.28 -16.46 -5.10
CA ARG A 126 12.41 -17.40 -4.93
C ARG A 126 11.96 -18.85 -4.73
N LEU A 127 10.81 -19.05 -4.08
CA LEU A 127 10.24 -20.37 -3.83
C LEU A 127 9.35 -20.87 -4.98
N GLU A 128 9.18 -20.05 -6.02
CA GLU A 128 8.29 -20.30 -7.16
C GLU A 128 6.83 -20.51 -6.71
N VAL A 129 6.39 -19.73 -5.73
CA VAL A 129 5.01 -19.73 -5.24
C VAL A 129 4.39 -18.34 -5.33
N ARG A 130 3.06 -18.26 -5.27
CA ARG A 130 2.35 -16.96 -5.23
C ARG A 130 2.51 -16.32 -3.84
N ASP A 131 2.55 -14.98 -3.76
CA ASP A 131 2.60 -14.25 -2.46
C ASP A 131 1.50 -14.71 -1.50
N VAL A 132 0.30 -14.93 -2.01
CA VAL A 132 -0.85 -15.41 -1.21
C VAL A 132 -0.58 -16.79 -0.60
N THR A 133 0.09 -17.67 -1.34
CA THR A 133 0.45 -19.02 -0.87
C THR A 133 1.51 -18.93 0.22
N LEU A 134 2.57 -18.15 0.03
CA LEU A 134 3.58 -17.95 1.07
C LEU A 134 2.99 -17.27 2.32
N ARG A 135 2.13 -16.28 2.14
CA ARG A 135 1.37 -15.64 3.24
C ARG A 135 0.56 -16.67 4.03
N GLN A 136 -0.05 -17.61 3.33
CA GLN A 136 -0.78 -18.69 3.98
C GLN A 136 0.16 -19.59 4.78
N TRP A 137 1.33 -19.95 4.24
CA TRP A 137 2.30 -20.78 4.95
C TRP A 137 2.86 -20.09 6.21
N GLU A 138 3.19 -18.79 6.11
CA GLU A 138 3.67 -17.98 7.23
C GLU A 138 2.62 -17.78 8.34
N ASN A 139 1.33 -17.75 8.01
CA ASN A 139 0.26 -17.43 8.98
C ASN A 139 -0.52 -18.65 9.49
N ALA A 140 -0.70 -19.67 8.64
CA ALA A 140 -1.50 -20.86 8.95
C ALA A 140 -0.64 -22.09 9.23
N GLY A 141 0.67 -21.99 8.98
CA GLY A 141 1.64 -23.08 9.11
C GLY A 141 2.01 -23.71 7.77
N VAL A 142 3.16 -24.38 7.77
CA VAL A 142 3.69 -25.10 6.61
C VAL A 142 2.75 -26.25 6.23
N PRO A 143 2.37 -26.43 4.96
CA PRO A 143 1.56 -27.57 4.56
C PRO A 143 2.27 -28.89 4.88
N HIS A 144 1.56 -29.87 5.45
CA HIS A 144 2.11 -31.22 5.68
C HIS A 144 2.53 -31.92 4.38
N SER A 145 1.97 -31.50 3.24
CA SER A 145 2.28 -32.00 1.91
C SER A 145 3.47 -31.29 1.23
N LEU A 146 4.14 -30.37 1.93
CA LEU A 146 5.29 -29.66 1.36
C LEU A 146 6.49 -30.62 1.29
N GLY A 147 6.95 -30.90 0.07
CA GLY A 147 8.09 -31.81 -0.14
C GLY A 147 9.39 -31.25 0.45
N ALA A 148 10.33 -32.16 0.79
CA ALA A 148 11.63 -31.82 1.36
C ALA A 148 12.38 -30.78 0.52
N ASP A 149 12.40 -30.94 -0.81
CA ASP A 149 13.07 -30.00 -1.73
C ASP A 149 12.58 -28.55 -1.59
N LYS A 150 11.28 -28.35 -1.34
CA LYS A 150 10.70 -27.02 -1.14
C LYS A 150 11.01 -26.47 0.26
N ILE A 151 11.12 -27.33 1.27
CA ILE A 151 11.58 -26.94 2.61
C ILE A 151 13.05 -26.51 2.55
N ASP A 152 13.90 -27.27 1.87
CA ASP A 152 15.32 -26.95 1.70
C ASP A 152 15.51 -25.65 0.91
N ALA A 153 14.74 -25.44 -0.16
CA ALA A 153 14.73 -24.18 -0.91
C ALA A 153 14.31 -22.99 -0.02
N TRP A 154 13.37 -23.21 0.89
CA TRP A 154 12.90 -22.20 1.84
C TRP A 154 13.96 -21.87 2.89
N GLU A 155 14.57 -22.89 3.49
CA GLU A 155 15.66 -22.73 4.46
C GLU A 155 16.88 -22.02 3.83
N LYS A 156 17.24 -22.40 2.59
CA LYS A 156 18.29 -21.74 1.82
C LYS A 156 17.96 -20.27 1.54
N ALA A 157 16.72 -19.97 1.14
CA ALA A 157 16.30 -18.59 0.89
C ALA A 157 16.27 -17.73 2.17
N LEU A 158 16.06 -18.36 3.33
CA LEU A 158 16.10 -17.74 4.66
C LEU A 158 17.50 -17.72 5.30
N GLN A 159 18.52 -18.20 4.58
CA GLN A 159 19.90 -18.26 5.07
C GLN A 159 19.97 -18.93 6.46
N VAL A 160 19.38 -20.11 6.57
CA VAL A 160 19.41 -20.96 7.77
C VAL A 160 19.88 -22.36 7.40
N GLU A 161 20.37 -23.10 8.39
CA GLU A 161 20.83 -24.48 8.21
C GLU A 161 19.68 -25.43 7.82
N PRO A 162 19.96 -26.49 7.04
CA PRO A 162 18.97 -27.52 6.74
C PRO A 162 18.32 -28.12 7.98
N GLY A 163 16.99 -28.26 7.97
CA GLY A 163 16.18 -28.76 9.08
C GLY A 163 15.80 -27.72 10.14
N TRP A 164 16.27 -26.48 10.02
CA TRP A 164 15.94 -25.38 10.95
C TRP A 164 14.45 -25.05 11.02
N LEU A 165 13.71 -25.12 9.89
CA LEU A 165 12.28 -24.83 9.84
C LEU A 165 11.49 -25.87 10.65
N MET A 166 11.87 -27.14 10.55
CA MET A 166 11.13 -28.28 11.12
C MET A 166 11.68 -28.77 12.48
N GLY A 167 12.79 -28.21 12.94
CA GLY A 167 13.46 -28.53 14.19
C GLY A 167 12.63 -28.20 15.44
N LYS A 168 12.73 -29.07 16.46
CA LYS A 168 12.02 -28.95 17.75
C LYS A 168 12.50 -27.75 18.57
N ASP A 169 13.76 -27.38 18.45
CA ASP A 169 14.37 -26.29 19.19
C ASP A 169 15.59 -25.79 18.41
N PRO A 170 15.42 -25.00 17.34
CA PRO A 170 16.56 -24.51 16.61
C PRO A 170 17.30 -23.53 17.52
N ALA A 171 18.55 -23.85 17.85
CA ALA A 171 19.47 -22.85 18.38
C ALA A 171 19.35 -21.59 17.51
N ALA A 172 19.34 -20.41 18.16
CA ALA A 172 19.31 -19.14 17.44
C ALA A 172 20.36 -19.20 16.32
N PRO A 173 19.96 -18.96 15.05
CA PRO A 173 20.87 -19.17 13.93
C PRO A 173 22.12 -18.33 14.19
N SER A 174 23.27 -18.98 14.31
CA SER A 174 24.55 -18.30 14.37
C SER A 174 24.67 -17.52 13.08
N VAL A 175 24.44 -16.22 13.19
CA VAL A 175 24.52 -15.29 12.08
C VAL A 175 25.99 -15.26 11.69
N SER A 176 26.38 -16.15 10.78
CA SER A 176 27.63 -16.02 10.03
C SER A 176 27.40 -14.90 9.01
N LEU A 177 27.32 -13.67 9.50
CA LEU A 177 27.62 -12.49 8.70
C LEU A 177 29.12 -12.56 8.43
N GLN A 178 29.54 -13.45 7.53
CA GLN A 178 30.76 -13.16 6.81
C GLN A 178 30.43 -11.94 5.95
N PRO A 179 31.02 -10.76 6.24
CA PRO A 179 30.97 -9.69 5.26
C PRO A 179 31.56 -10.31 3.99
N LEU A 180 30.80 -10.29 2.89
CA LEU A 180 31.41 -10.56 1.59
C LEU A 180 32.59 -9.59 1.49
N GLN A 181 33.80 -10.10 1.63
CA GLN A 181 35.00 -9.33 1.39
C GLN A 181 34.97 -9.01 -0.10
N ALA A 182 34.49 -7.81 -0.42
CA ALA A 182 34.55 -7.26 -1.74
C ALA A 182 36.02 -7.31 -2.18
N GLY A 183 36.30 -8.04 -3.25
CA GLY A 183 37.64 -8.06 -3.82
C GLY A 183 38.11 -6.64 -4.16
N PRO A 184 39.42 -6.38 -4.19
CA PRO A 184 40.00 -5.04 -4.36
C PRO A 184 39.65 -4.35 -5.70
N ALA A 185 38.97 -5.04 -6.63
CA ALA A 185 38.52 -4.48 -7.90
C ALA A 185 37.14 -3.78 -7.85
N ALA A 186 36.34 -3.96 -6.78
CA ALA A 186 35.03 -3.32 -6.64
C ALA A 186 35.11 -1.85 -6.18
N ALA A 187 36.27 -1.39 -5.69
CA ALA A 187 36.40 -0.17 -4.90
C ALA A 187 36.15 1.15 -5.65
N ASN A 188 36.07 1.16 -6.99
CA ASN A 188 36.06 2.40 -7.77
C ASN A 188 34.91 2.55 -8.79
N ARG A 189 33.88 1.68 -8.75
CA ARG A 189 32.74 1.83 -9.69
C ARG A 189 31.71 2.82 -9.16
N THR A 190 31.23 3.72 -10.01
CA THR A 190 30.08 4.58 -9.70
C THR A 190 28.76 3.85 -9.91
N ALA A 191 27.67 4.31 -9.29
CA ALA A 191 26.34 3.76 -9.48
C ALA A 191 25.91 3.81 -10.96
N ALA A 192 26.20 4.89 -11.69
CA ALA A 192 25.92 5.01 -13.11
C ALA A 192 26.64 3.93 -13.94
N GLN A 193 27.90 3.63 -13.62
CA GLN A 193 28.65 2.56 -14.28
C GLN A 193 28.05 1.19 -14.00
N VAL A 194 27.67 0.93 -12.75
CA VAL A 194 27.00 -0.32 -12.34
C VAL A 194 25.68 -0.49 -13.08
N ILE A 195 24.86 0.57 -13.20
CA ILE A 195 23.59 0.53 -13.93
C ILE A 195 23.81 0.20 -15.42
N LEU A 196 24.80 0.82 -16.06
CA LEU A 196 25.15 0.53 -17.46
C LEU A 196 25.58 -0.93 -17.66
N GLU A 197 26.44 -1.42 -16.77
CA GLU A 197 26.96 -2.79 -16.83
C GLU A 197 25.84 -3.81 -16.58
N ALA A 198 24.98 -3.56 -15.59
CA ALA A 198 23.79 -4.36 -15.32
C ALA A 198 22.86 -4.41 -16.54
N GLY A 199 22.59 -3.26 -17.17
CA GLY A 199 21.80 -3.18 -18.39
C GLY A 199 22.35 -4.05 -19.51
N ARG A 200 23.68 -4.04 -19.71
CA ARG A 200 24.35 -4.89 -20.71
C ARG A 200 24.18 -6.37 -20.40
N ILE A 201 24.50 -6.81 -19.19
CA ILE A 201 24.39 -8.22 -18.76
C ILE A 201 22.96 -8.73 -18.94
N LEU A 202 21.99 -7.96 -18.46
CA LEU A 202 20.57 -8.33 -18.53
C LEU A 202 19.97 -8.26 -19.94
N ALA A 203 20.62 -7.59 -20.89
CA ALA A 203 20.16 -7.51 -22.27
C ALA A 203 20.68 -8.66 -23.16
N LEU A 204 21.74 -9.38 -22.74
CA LEU A 204 22.42 -10.42 -23.53
C LEU A 204 21.52 -11.60 -23.96
N ALA A 205 20.40 -11.87 -23.28
CA ALA A 205 19.47 -12.93 -23.69
C ALA A 205 18.79 -12.67 -25.04
N THR A 206 18.85 -11.44 -25.55
CA THR A 206 18.32 -11.07 -26.86
C THR A 206 19.39 -10.37 -27.70
N PRO A 207 20.35 -11.12 -28.29
CA PRO A 207 21.53 -10.54 -28.95
C PRO A 207 21.19 -9.47 -29.99
N LYS A 208 20.15 -9.71 -30.81
CA LYS A 208 19.72 -8.80 -31.87
C LYS A 208 19.25 -7.42 -31.36
N THR A 209 18.82 -7.33 -30.11
CA THR A 209 18.31 -6.09 -29.50
C THR A 209 19.06 -5.74 -28.22
N ALA A 210 20.20 -6.38 -27.94
CA ALA A 210 20.89 -6.26 -26.66
C ALA A 210 21.33 -4.82 -26.40
N GLU A 211 21.93 -4.17 -27.39
CA GLU A 211 22.39 -2.79 -27.29
C GLU A 211 21.24 -1.81 -27.01
N ARG A 212 20.16 -1.87 -27.80
CA ARG A 212 18.96 -1.05 -27.59
C ARG A 212 18.33 -1.30 -26.23
N ASN A 213 18.20 -2.56 -25.80
CA ASN A 213 17.58 -2.90 -24.52
C ASN A 213 18.46 -2.44 -23.33
N ALA A 214 19.78 -2.53 -23.46
CA ALA A 214 20.72 -2.00 -22.46
C ALA A 214 20.64 -0.47 -22.39
N ALA A 215 20.54 0.22 -23.52
CA ALA A 215 20.35 1.67 -23.57
C ALA A 215 19.01 2.10 -22.97
N LEU A 216 17.91 1.42 -23.33
CA LEU A 216 16.58 1.60 -22.73
C LEU A 216 16.61 1.43 -21.21
N PHE A 217 17.32 0.41 -20.73
CA PHE A 217 17.49 0.15 -19.30
C PHE A 217 18.28 1.26 -18.60
N ALA A 218 19.40 1.69 -19.19
CA ALA A 218 20.21 2.78 -18.65
C ALA A 218 19.39 4.08 -18.54
N ALA A 219 18.66 4.45 -19.61
CA ALA A 219 17.78 5.61 -19.63
C ALA A 219 16.65 5.52 -18.58
N ARG A 220 16.04 4.33 -18.41
CA ARG A 220 15.01 4.11 -17.38
C ARG A 220 15.51 4.43 -15.97
N TYR A 221 16.78 4.19 -15.69
CA TYR A 221 17.42 4.47 -14.41
C TYR A 221 18.34 5.70 -14.49
N GLY A 222 17.97 6.70 -15.30
CA GLY A 222 18.55 8.05 -15.24
C GLY A 222 19.95 8.21 -15.84
N VAL A 223 20.56 7.13 -16.34
CA VAL A 223 21.87 7.23 -16.97
C VAL A 223 21.72 7.88 -18.35
N ASN A 224 22.48 8.95 -18.59
CA ASN A 224 22.43 9.83 -19.76
C ASN A 224 21.26 10.83 -19.82
N GLY A 225 20.60 11.12 -18.69
CA GLY A 225 19.80 12.35 -18.50
C GLY A 225 18.50 12.49 -19.32
N GLY A 226 18.04 11.42 -19.99
CA GLY A 226 16.85 11.44 -20.85
C GLY A 226 15.63 10.74 -20.23
N GLY A 227 14.71 11.52 -19.64
CA GLY A 227 13.31 11.10 -19.48
C GLY A 227 12.85 10.71 -18.06
N ARG A 228 12.00 11.56 -17.44
CA ARG A 228 11.34 11.28 -16.14
C ARG A 228 10.25 10.21 -16.21
N THR A 229 9.80 9.83 -17.41
CA THR A 229 8.72 8.85 -17.60
C THR A 229 9.11 7.77 -18.60
N LEU A 230 8.63 6.55 -18.38
CA LEU A 230 8.89 5.42 -19.27
C LEU A 230 8.37 5.68 -20.70
N ALA A 231 7.27 6.42 -20.84
CA ALA A 231 6.73 6.82 -22.14
C ALA A 231 7.73 7.67 -22.96
N THR A 232 8.37 8.66 -22.33
CA THR A 232 9.40 9.49 -22.97
C THR A 232 10.59 8.65 -23.40
N VAL A 233 11.10 7.80 -22.50
CA VAL A 233 12.22 6.90 -22.79
C VAL A 233 11.88 5.94 -23.93
N ALA A 234 10.69 5.33 -23.92
CA ALA A 234 10.25 4.41 -24.96
C ALA A 234 10.17 5.09 -26.35
N SER A 235 9.67 6.33 -26.38
CA SER A 235 9.58 7.16 -27.59
C SER A 235 10.95 7.42 -28.23
N GLU A 236 11.99 7.71 -27.44
CA GLU A 236 13.35 7.95 -27.95
C GLU A 236 13.93 6.73 -28.69
N TYR A 237 13.52 5.52 -28.30
CA TYR A 237 13.92 4.28 -28.96
C TYR A 237 12.90 3.77 -30.00
N GLY A 238 11.89 4.58 -30.35
CA GLY A 238 10.89 4.24 -31.35
C GLY A 238 10.00 3.04 -30.97
N ILE A 239 9.76 2.82 -29.67
CA ILE A 239 8.90 1.74 -29.18
C ILE A 239 7.76 2.28 -28.30
N THR A 240 6.70 1.49 -28.13
CA THR A 240 5.60 1.85 -27.23
C THR A 240 5.99 1.67 -25.77
N GLU A 241 5.35 2.41 -24.87
CA GLU A 241 5.56 2.27 -23.42
C GLU A 241 5.29 0.84 -22.94
N SER A 242 4.20 0.21 -23.40
CA SER A 242 3.89 -1.20 -23.13
C SER A 242 5.04 -2.12 -23.53
N ARG A 243 5.64 -1.89 -24.71
CA ARG A 243 6.77 -2.70 -25.17
C ARG A 243 8.01 -2.48 -24.30
N ALA A 244 8.28 -1.24 -23.91
CA ALA A 244 9.37 -0.94 -22.98
C ALA A 244 9.17 -1.61 -21.61
N CYS A 245 7.95 -1.57 -21.06
CA CYS A 245 7.55 -2.31 -19.86
C CYS A 245 7.84 -3.81 -19.96
N GLN A 246 7.48 -4.44 -21.09
CA GLN A 246 7.75 -5.87 -21.31
C GLN A 246 9.24 -6.18 -21.31
N ILE A 247 10.05 -5.35 -22.00
CA ILE A 247 11.51 -5.51 -22.08
C ILE A 247 12.13 -5.37 -20.68
N LEU A 248 11.82 -4.28 -19.97
CA LEU A 248 12.35 -4.04 -18.62
C LEU A 248 11.88 -5.10 -17.62
N GLY A 249 10.63 -5.57 -17.74
CA GLY A 249 10.10 -6.66 -16.92
C GLY A 249 10.83 -7.98 -17.15
N ALA A 250 11.21 -8.29 -18.40
CA ALA A 250 12.03 -9.46 -18.71
C ALA A 250 13.45 -9.33 -18.16
N MET A 251 14.06 -8.14 -18.26
CA MET A 251 15.38 -7.86 -17.68
C MET A 251 15.35 -7.95 -16.15
N ARG A 252 14.33 -7.40 -15.49
CA ARG A 252 14.15 -7.49 -14.03
C ARG A 252 14.06 -8.92 -13.53
N LYS A 253 13.35 -9.81 -14.25
CA LYS A 253 13.27 -11.24 -13.88
C LYS A 253 14.63 -11.93 -13.88
N ARG A 254 15.61 -11.39 -14.59
CA ARG A 254 17.00 -11.89 -14.67
C ARG A 254 17.94 -11.16 -13.71
N ALA A 255 17.45 -10.25 -12.86
CA ALA A 255 18.30 -9.48 -11.96
C ALA A 255 19.13 -10.37 -11.01
N SER A 256 18.67 -11.58 -10.70
CA SER A 256 19.44 -12.58 -9.93
C SER A 256 20.72 -13.06 -10.63
N GLU A 257 20.89 -12.81 -11.93
CA GLU A 257 22.09 -13.12 -12.69
C GLU A 257 23.19 -12.04 -12.51
N LEU A 258 22.88 -10.91 -11.87
CA LEU A 258 23.84 -9.84 -11.67
C LEU A 258 24.90 -10.22 -10.63
N PRO A 259 26.14 -9.74 -10.80
CA PRO A 259 27.19 -9.92 -9.82
C PRO A 259 26.82 -9.32 -8.45
N ALA A 260 27.07 -10.07 -7.37
CA ALA A 260 26.78 -9.60 -6.00
C ALA A 260 27.55 -8.33 -5.62
N GLU A 261 28.71 -8.09 -6.25
CA GLU A 261 29.52 -6.87 -6.06
C GLU A 261 28.79 -5.58 -6.45
N PHE A 262 27.78 -5.64 -7.35
CA PHE A 262 26.99 -4.46 -7.71
C PHE A 262 26.26 -3.90 -6.50
N ALA A 263 25.84 -4.77 -5.58
CA ALA A 263 25.21 -4.34 -4.34
C ALA A 263 26.17 -3.58 -3.42
N GLY A 264 27.48 -3.88 -3.47
CA GLY A 264 28.49 -3.22 -2.65
C GLY A 264 28.67 -1.73 -2.97
N THR A 265 28.57 -1.35 -4.25
CA THR A 265 28.58 0.06 -4.66
C THR A 265 27.42 0.84 -4.04
N PHE A 266 26.23 0.23 -3.99
CA PHE A 266 25.04 0.86 -3.41
C PHE A 266 25.06 0.85 -1.86
N ASP A 267 25.71 -0.14 -1.25
CA ASP A 267 25.96 -0.12 0.21
C ASP A 267 26.88 1.03 0.59
N LEU A 268 27.93 1.30 -0.20
CA LEU A 268 28.81 2.45 -0.01
C LEU A 268 28.06 3.78 -0.21
N LEU A 269 27.17 3.84 -1.21
CA LEU A 269 26.33 5.01 -1.47
C LEU A 269 25.41 5.30 -0.27
N ASP A 270 24.73 4.29 0.28
CA ASP A 270 23.88 4.44 1.48
C ASP A 270 24.69 4.80 2.73
N ALA A 271 25.85 4.17 2.93
CA ALA A 271 26.75 4.50 4.04
C ALA A 271 27.25 5.95 3.97
N THR A 272 27.60 6.43 2.78
CA THR A 272 28.00 7.83 2.56
C THR A 272 26.80 8.75 2.80
N ALA A 273 25.61 8.40 2.30
CA ALA A 273 24.41 9.21 2.49
C ALA A 273 24.13 9.42 3.99
N LYS A 274 24.19 8.35 4.79
CA LYS A 274 24.01 8.39 6.25
C LYS A 274 24.97 9.34 6.97
N GLN A 275 26.18 9.56 6.45
CA GLN A 275 27.16 10.48 7.05
C GLN A 275 26.81 11.95 6.82
N HIS A 276 26.08 12.27 5.76
CA HIS A 276 25.69 13.64 5.40
C HIS A 276 24.30 14.02 5.91
N LEU A 277 23.51 13.06 6.40
CA LEU A 277 22.17 13.33 6.91
C LEU A 277 22.21 13.87 8.36
N PRO A 278 21.33 14.82 8.72
CA PRO A 278 20.33 15.47 7.88
C PRO A 278 20.89 16.61 7.00
N CYS A 279 20.52 16.64 5.71
CA CYS A 279 20.83 17.77 4.79
C CYS A 279 19.77 17.90 3.66
N THR A 280 19.84 18.96 2.86
CA THR A 280 18.92 19.14 1.72
C THR A 280 19.24 18.15 0.59
N PRO A 281 18.26 17.79 -0.25
CA PRO A 281 18.48 16.88 -1.39
C PRO A 281 19.63 17.33 -2.31
N GLU A 282 19.77 18.64 -2.58
CA GLU A 282 20.84 19.18 -3.43
C GLU A 282 22.23 19.03 -2.81
N HIS A 283 22.33 19.22 -1.49
CA HIS A 283 23.59 19.03 -0.77
C HIS A 283 23.97 17.55 -0.76
N LEU A 284 23.00 16.67 -0.49
CA LEU A 284 23.21 15.23 -0.52
C LEU A 284 23.63 14.76 -1.91
N GLU A 285 23.01 15.28 -2.97
CA GLU A 285 23.38 15.01 -4.36
C GLU A 285 24.78 15.47 -4.72
N THR A 286 25.22 16.59 -4.15
CA THR A 286 26.58 17.11 -4.34
C THR A 286 27.59 16.21 -3.61
N ALA A 287 27.29 15.82 -2.37
CA ALA A 287 28.13 14.95 -1.55
C ALA A 287 28.29 13.54 -2.13
N LEU A 288 27.21 12.98 -2.68
CA LEU A 288 27.19 11.64 -3.29
C LEU A 288 27.64 11.64 -4.76
N ARG A 289 27.95 12.80 -5.35
CA ARG A 289 28.32 12.91 -6.77
C ARG A 289 29.46 11.97 -7.18
N PRO A 290 30.55 11.81 -6.40
CA PRO A 290 31.63 10.89 -6.74
C PRO A 290 31.18 9.42 -6.83
N GLN A 291 30.22 9.01 -5.99
CA GLN A 291 29.68 7.64 -5.97
C GLN A 291 28.55 7.44 -6.98
N LEU A 292 27.73 8.46 -7.26
CA LEU A 292 26.64 8.39 -8.23
C LEU A 292 27.17 8.32 -9.67
N GLY A 293 28.19 9.12 -9.98
CA GLY A 293 28.64 9.36 -11.35
C GLY A 293 27.95 10.55 -12.00
N GLU A 294 28.38 10.86 -13.22
CA GLU A 294 27.90 12.02 -13.97
C GLU A 294 26.43 11.83 -14.41
N GLY A 295 25.59 12.85 -14.17
CA GLY A 295 24.20 12.90 -14.63
C GLY A 295 23.18 12.02 -13.89
N LEU A 296 23.60 11.10 -13.02
CA LEU A 296 22.69 10.25 -12.24
C LEU A 296 22.15 10.99 -11.02
N LEU A 297 20.83 10.99 -10.82
CA LEU A 297 20.19 11.55 -9.63
C LEU A 297 20.08 10.49 -8.52
N ILE A 298 19.94 10.94 -7.27
CA ILE A 298 19.75 10.00 -6.14
C ILE A 298 18.47 9.18 -6.32
N GLU A 299 17.39 9.80 -6.81
CA GLU A 299 16.11 9.13 -7.05
C GLU A 299 16.26 7.95 -8.03
N ASP A 300 17.08 8.12 -9.07
CA ASP A 300 17.32 7.11 -10.09
C ASP A 300 18.15 5.93 -9.55
N ALA A 301 19.18 6.24 -8.76
CA ALA A 301 19.98 5.25 -8.06
C ALA A 301 19.14 4.45 -7.06
N TRP A 302 18.30 5.13 -6.28
CA TRP A 302 17.35 4.48 -5.35
C TRP A 302 16.39 3.55 -6.09
N ARG A 303 15.83 4.01 -7.20
CA ARG A 303 14.91 3.22 -8.01
C ARG A 303 15.58 1.96 -8.56
N PHE A 304 16.82 2.05 -9.05
CA PHE A 304 17.59 0.88 -9.48
C PHE A 304 17.87 -0.09 -8.32
N ALA A 305 18.32 0.43 -7.17
CA ALA A 305 18.60 -0.40 -6.01
C ALA A 305 17.36 -1.18 -5.56
N MET A 306 16.20 -0.53 -5.54
CA MET A 306 14.92 -1.17 -5.22
C MET A 306 14.46 -2.18 -6.27
N ASP A 307 14.48 -1.78 -7.54
CA ASP A 307 13.87 -2.55 -8.62
C ASP A 307 14.72 -3.74 -9.08
N ILE A 308 16.05 -3.63 -8.97
CA ILE A 308 17.01 -4.57 -9.56
C ILE A 308 17.87 -5.26 -8.50
N LEU A 309 18.36 -4.51 -7.51
CA LEU A 309 19.19 -5.09 -6.45
C LEU A 309 18.37 -5.55 -5.23
N GLU A 310 17.09 -5.20 -5.20
CA GLU A 310 16.15 -5.52 -4.11
C GLU A 310 16.66 -5.05 -2.74
N LYS A 311 17.41 -3.94 -2.76
CA LYS A 311 17.96 -3.30 -1.57
C LYS A 311 17.30 -1.95 -1.35
N PRO A 312 16.56 -1.76 -0.25
CA PRO A 312 16.10 -0.44 0.13
C PRO A 312 17.28 0.40 0.61
N LEU A 313 17.55 1.52 -0.06
CA LEU A 313 18.43 2.56 0.47
C LEU A 313 17.60 3.38 1.45
N LEU A 314 17.40 2.82 2.65
CA LEU A 314 16.44 3.27 3.67
C LEU A 314 16.56 4.76 4.01
N SER A 315 17.77 5.32 3.94
CA SER A 315 18.04 6.71 4.27
C SER A 315 17.48 7.68 3.23
N LEU A 316 17.44 7.28 1.96
CA LEU A 316 17.08 8.17 0.86
C LEU A 316 15.57 8.32 0.70
N GLU A 317 14.78 7.27 0.96
CA GLU A 317 13.32 7.32 0.85
C GLU A 317 12.71 8.31 1.87
N THR A 318 13.20 8.30 3.11
CA THR A 318 12.74 9.24 4.14
C THR A 318 13.15 10.68 3.88
N HIS A 319 14.26 10.94 3.17
CA HIS A 319 14.76 12.31 2.98
C HIS A 319 14.45 12.91 1.60
N LEU A 320 14.28 12.12 0.55
CA LEU A 320 13.91 12.61 -0.78
C LEU A 320 12.44 13.01 -0.89
N TYR A 321 11.58 12.40 -0.07
CA TYR A 321 10.14 12.64 -0.10
C TYR A 321 9.62 13.39 1.14
N ASP A 322 10.49 13.60 2.14
CA ASP A 322 10.19 14.44 3.31
C ASP A 322 11.11 15.67 3.29
N ASP A 323 10.62 16.71 2.64
CA ASP A 323 11.23 18.05 2.54
C ASP A 323 11.29 18.76 3.93
N SER A 324 10.82 18.05 4.98
CA SER A 324 10.98 18.35 6.41
C SER A 324 12.37 18.04 7.00
N ALA A 325 13.32 17.55 6.21
CA ALA A 325 14.59 16.94 6.67
C ALA A 325 15.57 17.84 7.45
N VAL A 326 15.23 19.08 7.80
CA VAL A 326 16.00 19.90 8.77
C VAL A 326 15.50 19.69 10.21
N ALA A 327 14.48 18.86 10.44
CA ALA A 327 14.00 18.57 11.78
C ALA A 327 14.95 17.58 12.53
N PRO A 328 15.34 17.88 13.79
CA PRO A 328 16.18 17.00 14.60
C PRO A 328 15.54 15.62 14.79
N VAL A 329 16.39 14.58 14.93
CA VAL A 329 16.05 13.16 15.14
C VAL A 329 14.64 12.99 15.69
N GLU A 330 13.71 12.75 14.78
CA GLU A 330 12.31 12.79 15.13
C GLU A 330 11.97 11.53 15.94
N ASN A 331 11.26 11.72 17.06
CA ASN A 331 10.80 10.59 17.88
C ASN A 331 10.04 9.60 16.98
N GLU A 332 10.33 8.30 17.07
CA GLU A 332 9.68 7.23 16.30
C GLU A 332 8.15 7.37 16.28
N ARG A 333 7.55 7.80 17.39
CA ARG A 333 6.11 8.09 17.49
C ARG A 333 5.67 9.18 16.52
N THR A 334 6.43 10.27 16.43
CA THR A 334 6.12 11.36 15.51
C THR A 334 6.16 10.88 14.06
N ALA A 335 7.18 10.10 13.69
CA ALA A 335 7.27 9.51 12.35
C ALA A 335 6.05 8.63 12.04
N ILE A 336 5.62 7.81 13.00
CA ILE A 336 4.40 6.99 12.87
C ILE A 336 3.16 7.88 12.66
N VAL A 337 2.93 8.90 13.49
CA VAL A 337 1.77 9.81 13.33
C VAL A 337 1.76 10.46 11.94
N ARG A 338 2.91 10.97 11.49
CA ARG A 338 3.02 11.62 10.19
C ARG A 338 2.77 10.65 9.05
N GLN A 339 3.36 9.45 9.10
CA GLN A 339 3.13 8.41 8.11
C GLN A 339 1.65 8.00 8.04
N MET A 340 0.97 7.91 9.19
CA MET A 340 -0.45 7.61 9.25
C MET A 340 -1.30 8.75 8.67
N ALA A 341 -1.01 10.00 9.03
CA ALA A 341 -1.66 11.17 8.46
C ALA A 341 -1.47 11.24 6.94
N GLN A 342 -0.25 11.00 6.47
CA GLN A 342 0.10 10.97 5.05
C GLN A 342 -0.63 9.86 4.30
N SER A 343 -0.74 8.68 4.92
CA SER A 343 -1.49 7.54 4.37
C SER A 343 -2.98 7.88 4.23
N MET A 344 -3.57 8.53 5.24
CA MET A 344 -4.95 9.02 5.18
C MET A 344 -5.14 10.06 4.08
N ILE A 345 -4.28 11.08 4.01
CA ILE A 345 -4.35 12.13 2.99
C ILE A 345 -4.19 11.53 1.58
N THR A 346 -3.29 10.56 1.39
CA THR A 346 -3.10 9.88 0.10
C THR A 346 -4.29 8.99 -0.27
N ALA A 347 -5.02 8.47 0.72
CA ALA A 347 -6.19 7.62 0.50
C ALA A 347 -7.47 8.42 0.23
N VAL A 348 -7.73 9.49 0.98
CA VAL A 348 -9.01 10.22 0.95
C VAL A 348 -8.89 11.74 0.75
N GLY A 349 -7.66 12.28 0.69
CA GLY A 349 -7.38 13.68 0.42
C GLY A 349 -7.23 14.58 1.64
N ALA A 350 -7.65 14.12 2.82
CA ALA A 350 -7.49 14.79 4.10
C ALA A 350 -7.32 13.77 5.23
N ALA A 351 -6.79 14.21 6.37
CA ALA A 351 -6.70 13.43 7.59
C ALA A 351 -7.61 13.99 8.68
N HIS A 352 -8.03 13.10 9.60
CA HIS A 352 -8.88 13.44 10.73
C HIS A 352 -8.16 13.14 12.05
N VAL A 353 -8.00 14.15 12.91
CA VAL A 353 -7.26 14.05 14.18
C VAL A 353 -7.80 12.93 15.06
N GLY A 354 -9.13 12.83 15.22
CA GLY A 354 -9.73 11.80 16.08
C GLY A 354 -9.44 10.37 15.62
N VAL A 355 -9.23 10.15 14.32
CA VAL A 355 -8.87 8.83 13.78
C VAL A 355 -7.43 8.48 14.12
N LEU A 356 -6.51 9.44 13.96
CA LEU A 356 -5.11 9.29 14.36
C LEU A 356 -4.97 9.01 15.86
N MET A 357 -5.75 9.73 16.69
CA MET A 357 -5.81 9.49 18.13
C MET A 357 -6.34 8.08 18.45
N GLY A 358 -7.40 7.63 17.76
CA GLY A 358 -7.93 6.28 17.92
C GLY A 358 -6.88 5.21 17.62
N TYR A 359 -6.14 5.35 16.52
CA TYR A 359 -5.06 4.44 16.17
C TYR A 359 -3.90 4.45 17.18
N ALA A 360 -3.50 5.62 17.68
CA ALA A 360 -2.47 5.71 18.71
C ALA A 360 -2.86 4.97 20.00
N ILE A 361 -4.14 5.03 20.40
CA ILE A 361 -4.68 4.26 21.52
C ILE A 361 -4.61 2.76 21.22
N GLU A 362 -4.96 2.32 20.02
CA GLU A 362 -4.86 0.91 19.61
C GLU A 362 -3.41 0.39 19.62
N LEU A 363 -2.44 1.27 19.36
CA LEU A 363 -1.01 0.98 19.47
C LEU A 363 -0.47 1.04 20.91
N GLY A 364 -1.34 1.29 21.90
CA GLY A 364 -0.98 1.30 23.32
C GLY A 364 -0.27 2.57 23.79
N TRP A 365 -0.45 3.70 23.09
CA TRP A 365 0.15 4.97 23.51
C TRP A 365 -0.50 5.54 24.76
N SER A 366 0.28 6.28 25.56
CA SER A 366 -0.24 6.97 26.74
C SER A 366 -1.21 8.10 26.36
N ILE A 367 -2.12 8.45 27.27
CA ILE A 367 -3.10 9.55 27.07
C ILE A 367 -2.38 10.88 26.77
N GLU A 368 -1.26 11.14 27.43
CA GLU A 368 -0.44 12.32 27.19
C GLU A 368 0.14 12.34 25.76
N ALA A 369 0.66 11.20 25.28
CA ALA A 369 1.17 11.07 23.91
C ALA A 369 0.06 11.19 22.86
N VAL A 370 -1.16 10.75 23.18
CA VAL A 370 -2.34 10.95 22.33
C VAL A 370 -2.72 12.43 22.30
N GLY A 371 -2.57 13.15 23.41
CA GLY A 371 -2.78 14.60 23.50
C GLY A 371 -1.83 15.43 22.63
N SER A 372 -0.58 14.97 22.46
CA SER A 372 0.43 15.69 21.66
C SER A 372 0.34 15.45 20.15
N ILE A 373 -0.54 14.54 19.68
CA ILE A 373 -0.72 14.25 18.24
C ILE A 373 -1.02 15.53 17.44
N ARG A 374 -1.81 16.45 18.00
CA ARG A 374 -2.14 17.72 17.33
C ARG A 374 -0.89 18.57 17.09
N GLU A 375 0.00 18.67 18.07
CA GLU A 375 1.24 19.43 17.95
C GLU A 375 2.19 18.78 16.94
N VAL A 376 2.21 17.45 16.93
CA VAL A 376 3.02 16.66 16.00
C VAL A 376 2.59 16.90 14.55
N ILE A 377 1.31 16.80 14.23
CA ILE A 377 0.83 17.00 12.85
C ILE A 377 0.99 18.45 12.40
N GLN A 378 0.87 19.43 13.31
CA GLN A 378 1.01 20.85 12.99
C GLN A 378 2.43 21.24 12.56
N LYS A 379 3.43 20.43 12.91
CA LYS A 379 4.82 20.61 12.49
C LYS A 379 5.11 20.07 11.09
N GLY A 380 4.16 19.35 10.47
CA GLY A 380 4.31 18.86 9.10
C GLY A 380 4.34 20.01 8.10
N GLN A 381 5.22 19.93 7.10
CA GLN A 381 5.30 20.93 6.04
C GLN A 381 3.98 21.01 5.27
N GLY A 382 3.55 22.22 4.93
CA GLY A 382 2.27 22.44 4.23
C GLY A 382 1.03 22.18 5.09
N PHE A 383 1.18 21.98 6.40
CA PHE A 383 0.05 21.75 7.29
C PHE A 383 -0.99 22.88 7.23
N GLU A 384 -2.25 22.52 7.05
CA GLU A 384 -3.36 23.46 7.17
C GLU A 384 -4.63 22.80 7.72
N TRP A 385 -5.35 23.54 8.57
CA TRP A 385 -6.68 23.16 9.03
C TRP A 385 -7.73 23.38 7.95
N LEU A 386 -8.58 22.39 7.69
CA LEU A 386 -9.64 22.42 6.67
C LEU A 386 -11.05 22.69 7.26
N ASP A 387 -11.20 22.65 8.58
CA ASP A 387 -12.45 23.06 9.23
C ASP A 387 -12.76 24.55 9.05
N ARG A 388 -14.03 24.89 9.30
CA ARG A 388 -14.47 26.29 9.40
C ARG A 388 -13.71 27.01 10.52
N ARG A 389 -13.31 28.25 10.25
CA ARG A 389 -12.55 29.09 11.21
C ARG A 389 -13.24 29.28 12.56
N GLU A 390 -14.57 29.17 12.60
CA GLU A 390 -15.39 29.32 13.81
C GLU A 390 -15.32 28.12 14.76
N ARG A 391 -14.79 26.98 14.31
CA ARG A 391 -14.76 25.75 15.10
C ARG A 391 -13.62 25.82 16.11
N LYS A 392 -13.94 25.80 17.41
CA LYS A 392 -12.96 25.87 18.50
C LYS A 392 -11.88 24.77 18.43
N ASN A 393 -12.28 23.57 18.00
CA ASN A 393 -11.39 22.41 17.85
C ASN A 393 -11.47 21.89 16.41
N PRO A 394 -10.59 22.34 15.49
CA PRO A 394 -10.56 21.83 14.13
C PRO A 394 -10.00 20.40 14.13
N GLU A 395 -10.60 19.49 13.38
CA GLU A 395 -10.30 18.06 13.37
C GLU A 395 -9.80 17.56 12.00
N TRP A 396 -10.07 18.30 10.93
CA TRP A 396 -9.69 17.98 9.57
C TRP A 396 -8.52 18.83 9.12
N PHE A 397 -7.52 18.18 8.54
CA PHE A 397 -6.34 18.84 8.03
C PHE A 397 -5.77 18.12 6.82
N TRP A 398 -4.80 18.77 6.16
CA TRP A 398 -3.96 18.18 5.13
C TRP A 398 -2.56 18.82 5.18
N TYR A 399 -1.66 18.37 4.31
CA TYR A 399 -0.31 18.92 4.14
C TYR A 399 -0.16 19.71 2.82
N GLY A 400 -1.24 20.40 2.42
CA GLY A 400 -1.24 21.26 1.26
C GLY A 400 -1.26 20.52 -0.09
N GLU A 401 -1.04 21.28 -1.16
CA GLU A 401 -1.10 20.81 -2.54
C GLU A 401 0.19 20.10 -3.02
N SER A 402 1.32 20.30 -2.32
CA SER A 402 2.64 19.74 -2.69
C SER A 402 2.65 18.21 -2.76
N LEU A 403 1.70 17.55 -2.07
CA LEU A 403 1.44 16.14 -2.22
C LEU A 403 0.80 15.85 -3.59
N ARG A 404 1.64 15.71 -4.62
CA ARG A 404 1.25 15.34 -6.00
C ARG A 404 0.33 14.11 -6.08
N ASN A 405 0.31 13.29 -5.03
CA ASN A 405 -0.50 12.08 -4.93
C ASN A 405 -1.84 12.27 -4.19
N ASN A 406 -2.23 13.49 -3.81
CA ASN A 406 -3.52 13.74 -3.17
C ASN A 406 -4.67 13.37 -4.14
N PRO A 407 -5.52 12.38 -3.82
CA PRO A 407 -6.56 11.89 -4.72
C PRO A 407 -7.58 12.96 -5.06
N VAL A 408 -7.86 13.89 -4.14
CA VAL A 408 -8.77 15.01 -4.40
C VAL A 408 -8.18 15.91 -5.48
N ILE A 409 -6.93 16.34 -5.31
CA ILE A 409 -6.23 17.16 -6.31
C ILE A 409 -6.17 16.45 -7.67
N VAL A 410 -5.79 15.17 -7.70
CA VAL A 410 -5.72 14.37 -8.95
C VAL A 410 -7.09 14.29 -9.64
N ALA A 411 -8.16 13.95 -8.91
CA ALA A 411 -9.49 13.87 -9.50
C ALA A 411 -9.94 15.23 -10.06
N LEU A 412 -9.66 16.31 -9.34
CA LEU A 412 -10.04 17.65 -9.75
C LEU A 412 -9.26 18.15 -10.96
N ARG A 413 -7.96 17.88 -11.05
CA ARG A 413 -7.17 18.22 -12.25
C ARG A 413 -7.71 17.49 -13.48
N ARG A 414 -8.03 16.20 -13.35
CA ARG A 414 -8.63 15.39 -14.43
C ARG A 414 -10.00 15.93 -14.87
N VAL A 415 -10.89 16.28 -13.95
CA VAL A 415 -12.18 16.88 -14.31
C VAL A 415 -11.98 18.27 -14.91
N SER A 416 -11.07 19.07 -14.36
CA SER A 416 -10.79 20.43 -14.83
C SER A 416 -10.18 20.47 -16.22
N SER A 417 -9.43 19.44 -16.63
CA SER A 417 -8.88 19.38 -17.98
C SER A 417 -9.95 19.08 -19.04
N VAL A 418 -11.03 18.39 -18.69
CA VAL A 418 -12.11 18.03 -19.63
C VAL A 418 -13.35 18.93 -19.55
N ALA A 419 -13.53 19.66 -18.45
CA ALA A 419 -14.70 20.50 -18.22
C ALA A 419 -14.70 21.75 -19.12
N ASP A 420 -15.86 22.08 -19.68
CA ASP A 420 -16.09 23.34 -20.41
C ASP A 420 -16.80 24.40 -19.56
N ALA A 421 -17.39 23.99 -18.44
CA ALA A 421 -18.09 24.83 -17.47
C ALA A 421 -17.30 24.94 -16.16
N PRO A 422 -17.59 25.94 -15.30
CA PRO A 422 -17.08 25.93 -13.94
C PRO A 422 -17.49 24.64 -13.22
N ILE A 423 -16.53 23.99 -12.58
CA ILE A 423 -16.76 22.86 -11.70
C ILE A 423 -17.49 23.36 -10.48
N VAL A 424 -18.74 22.93 -10.34
CA VAL A 424 -19.49 23.08 -9.10
C VAL A 424 -19.06 22.02 -8.10
N ALA A 425 -19.22 22.33 -6.81
CA ALA A 425 -18.70 21.46 -5.77
C ALA A 425 -19.33 20.05 -5.75
N ASP A 426 -20.57 19.86 -6.25
CA ASP A 426 -21.18 18.52 -6.42
C ASP A 426 -20.46 17.68 -7.46
N VAL A 427 -20.02 18.31 -8.56
CA VAL A 427 -19.24 17.64 -9.61
C VAL A 427 -17.89 17.21 -9.05
N ALA A 428 -17.25 18.09 -8.28
CA ALA A 428 -15.99 17.80 -7.58
C ALA A 428 -16.14 16.63 -6.60
N MET A 429 -17.18 16.62 -5.76
CA MET A 429 -17.43 15.53 -4.80
C MET A 429 -17.60 14.19 -5.50
N GLY A 430 -18.45 14.13 -6.53
CA GLY A 430 -18.66 12.87 -7.24
C GLY A 430 -17.41 12.36 -7.97
N ALA A 431 -16.49 13.26 -8.36
CA ALA A 431 -15.19 12.87 -8.90
C ALA A 431 -14.25 12.30 -7.82
N VAL A 432 -14.21 12.95 -6.64
CA VAL A 432 -13.45 12.48 -5.47
C VAL A 432 -13.94 11.11 -4.98
N GLU A 433 -15.25 10.90 -4.96
CA GLU A 433 -15.83 9.61 -4.58
C GLU A 433 -15.37 8.50 -5.53
N ARG A 434 -15.45 8.72 -6.84
CA ARG A 434 -15.04 7.74 -7.86
C ARG A 434 -13.55 7.39 -7.77
N ILE A 435 -12.66 8.37 -7.61
CA ILE A 435 -11.22 8.08 -7.50
C ILE A 435 -10.89 7.31 -6.21
N ARG A 436 -11.65 7.55 -5.13
CA ARG A 436 -11.51 6.78 -3.89
C ARG A 436 -11.91 5.33 -4.08
N GLU A 437 -12.95 5.05 -4.88
CA GLU A 437 -13.35 3.69 -5.24
C GLU A 437 -12.31 2.96 -6.09
N LEU A 438 -11.47 3.69 -6.85
CA LEU A 438 -10.31 3.12 -7.56
C LEU A 438 -9.19 2.72 -6.62
N ARG A 439 -8.88 3.57 -5.65
CA ARG A 439 -7.68 3.43 -4.82
C ARG A 439 -7.84 2.47 -3.65
N LEU A 440 -9.04 2.37 -3.09
CA LEU A 440 -9.30 1.50 -1.96
C LEU A 440 -10.09 0.28 -2.41
N SER A 441 -9.51 -0.91 -2.23
CA SER A 441 -10.26 -2.16 -2.37
C SER A 441 -11.48 -2.16 -1.46
N ARG A 442 -12.47 -3.02 -1.76
CA ARG A 442 -13.65 -3.16 -0.88
C ARG A 442 -13.24 -3.56 0.54
N GLU A 443 -12.23 -4.40 0.67
CA GLU A 443 -11.70 -4.85 1.96
C GLU A 443 -10.99 -3.72 2.69
N GLU A 444 -10.16 -2.93 2.01
CA GLU A 444 -9.55 -1.73 2.59
C GLU A 444 -10.63 -0.74 3.01
N ARG A 445 -11.65 -0.46 2.19
CA ARG A 445 -12.77 0.42 2.61
C ARG A 445 -13.49 -0.05 3.86
N CYS A 446 -13.56 -1.36 4.09
CA CYS A 446 -14.15 -1.94 5.29
C CYS A 446 -13.16 -2.01 6.47
N ALA A 447 -11.86 -2.09 6.20
CA ALA A 447 -10.81 -2.29 7.20
C ALA A 447 -10.15 -0.98 7.66
N THR A 448 -9.84 -0.08 6.71
CA THR A 448 -9.39 1.28 6.99
C THR A 448 -10.61 2.13 7.29
N GLN A 449 -10.77 2.49 8.56
CA GLN A 449 -11.85 3.35 9.06
C GLN A 449 -11.63 4.82 8.64
N TYR A 450 -11.08 5.08 7.45
CA TYR A 450 -10.80 6.42 6.98
C TYR A 450 -12.11 7.13 6.64
N PRO A 451 -12.50 8.17 7.40
CA PRO A 451 -13.73 8.87 7.17
C PRO A 451 -13.68 9.56 5.81
N VAL A 452 -14.81 9.56 5.10
CA VAL A 452 -14.97 10.37 3.90
C VAL A 452 -14.92 11.84 4.32
N PRO A 453 -14.06 12.68 3.71
CA PRO A 453 -14.07 14.10 4.00
C PRO A 453 -15.47 14.68 3.78
N PRO A 454 -16.04 15.38 4.77
CA PRO A 454 -17.34 16.00 4.61
C PRO A 454 -17.25 17.13 3.58
N TRP A 455 -18.40 17.49 2.99
CA TRP A 455 -18.52 18.52 1.97
C TRP A 455 -17.69 19.79 2.21
N PHE A 456 -17.72 20.32 3.43
CA PHE A 456 -17.04 21.57 3.76
C PHE A 456 -15.51 21.43 3.70
N VAL A 457 -14.97 20.24 3.99
CA VAL A 457 -13.53 19.94 3.90
C VAL A 457 -13.12 19.89 2.43
N THR A 458 -13.87 19.20 1.59
CA THR A 458 -13.60 19.18 0.14
C THR A 458 -13.70 20.58 -0.47
N THR A 459 -14.68 21.38 -0.04
CA THR A 459 -14.81 22.78 -0.46
C THR A 459 -13.62 23.63 0.00
N ALA A 460 -13.12 23.39 1.22
CA ALA A 460 -11.92 24.06 1.71
C ALA A 460 -10.67 23.67 0.90
N ILE A 461 -10.51 22.39 0.54
CA ILE A 461 -9.44 21.93 -0.36
C ILE A 461 -9.55 22.62 -1.73
N LEU A 462 -10.74 22.65 -2.33
CA LEU A 462 -11.00 23.31 -3.61
C LEU A 462 -10.61 24.78 -3.60
N ALA A 463 -10.95 25.49 -2.53
CA ALA A 463 -10.65 26.91 -2.38
C ALA A 463 -9.15 27.22 -2.20
N ARG A 464 -8.33 26.21 -1.89
CA ARG A 464 -6.89 26.35 -1.62
C ARG A 464 -5.98 25.73 -2.67
N ALA A 465 -6.54 24.95 -3.58
CA ALA A 465 -5.81 24.40 -4.71
C ALA A 465 -5.38 25.56 -5.63
N GLY A 466 -4.08 25.83 -5.69
CA GLY A 466 -3.51 26.96 -6.43
C GLY A 466 -3.71 26.87 -7.95
N PHE A 467 -3.95 25.66 -8.48
CA PHE A 467 -4.31 25.49 -9.89
C PHE A 467 -5.77 25.86 -10.21
N LEU A 468 -6.61 26.13 -9.20
CA LEU A 468 -8.00 26.55 -9.38
C LEU A 468 -8.18 28.04 -9.11
N ALA A 469 -9.08 28.66 -9.86
CA ALA A 469 -9.56 30.03 -9.69
C ALA A 469 -11.10 30.04 -9.65
N GLY A 470 -11.69 31.06 -9.05
CA GLY A 470 -13.13 31.27 -9.03
C GLY A 470 -13.69 31.60 -7.65
N ALA A 471 -15.02 31.62 -7.56
CA ALA A 471 -15.74 31.87 -6.31
C ALA A 471 -16.01 30.53 -5.59
N PRO A 472 -16.20 30.54 -4.26
CA PRO A 472 -16.58 29.33 -3.53
C PRO A 472 -17.80 28.63 -4.17
N GLY A 473 -17.63 27.36 -4.51
CA GLY A 473 -18.66 26.55 -5.18
C GLY A 473 -18.69 26.63 -6.70
N ARG A 474 -17.85 27.46 -7.34
CA ARG A 474 -17.68 27.53 -8.81
C ARG A 474 -16.21 27.74 -9.16
N TYR A 475 -15.54 26.65 -9.50
CA TYR A 475 -14.10 26.62 -9.74
C TYR A 475 -13.79 26.38 -11.22
N ARG A 476 -12.72 26.99 -11.72
CA ARG A 476 -12.13 26.72 -13.03
C ARG A 476 -10.63 26.59 -12.87
N PRO A 477 -9.93 25.87 -13.76
CA PRO A 477 -8.48 25.89 -13.72
C PRO A 477 -7.98 27.32 -14.00
N ALA A 478 -7.05 27.80 -13.17
CA ALA A 478 -6.44 29.13 -13.29
C ALA A 478 -5.68 29.27 -14.63
N THR A 479 -5.06 28.18 -15.06
CA THR A 479 -4.43 28.00 -16.37
C THR A 479 -5.07 26.79 -17.07
N PRO A 480 -5.39 26.86 -18.38
CA PRO A 480 -5.90 25.71 -19.12
C PRO A 480 -5.04 24.47 -18.89
N LEU A 481 -5.67 23.35 -18.52
CA LEU A 481 -4.99 22.08 -18.33
C LEU A 481 -5.13 21.24 -19.60
N ASP A 482 -4.06 20.58 -20.03
CA ASP A 482 -4.09 19.69 -21.19
C ASP A 482 -4.64 18.30 -20.77
N PRO A 483 -5.77 17.84 -21.34
CA PRO A 483 -6.30 16.50 -21.07
C PRO A 483 -5.27 15.39 -21.28
N LYS A 484 -4.36 15.53 -22.26
CA LYS A 484 -3.39 14.48 -22.58
C LYS A 484 -2.32 14.29 -21.49
N SER A 485 -1.99 15.36 -20.76
CA SER A 485 -1.02 15.31 -19.67
C SER A 485 -1.64 14.97 -18.32
N GLU A 486 -2.93 15.29 -18.11
CA GLU A 486 -3.64 15.06 -16.84
C GLU A 486 -4.33 13.69 -16.74
N LEU A 487 -4.81 13.16 -17.87
CA LEU A 487 -5.55 11.90 -17.91
C LEU A 487 -4.62 10.70 -18.12
N THR A 488 -5.02 9.53 -17.61
CA THR A 488 -4.38 8.27 -18.05
C THR A 488 -4.65 8.04 -19.54
N GLU A 489 -3.81 7.24 -20.21
CA GLU A 489 -3.98 6.94 -21.63
C GLU A 489 -5.40 6.44 -21.96
N GLN A 490 -5.97 5.60 -21.11
CA GLN A 490 -7.31 5.04 -21.34
C GLN A 490 -8.43 6.04 -21.04
N GLU A 491 -8.26 6.92 -20.05
CA GLU A 491 -9.18 8.05 -19.84
C GLU A 491 -9.12 9.05 -20.99
N TYR A 492 -7.94 9.29 -21.56
CA TYR A 492 -7.77 10.18 -22.71
C TYR A 492 -8.45 9.62 -23.97
N ARG A 493 -8.37 8.31 -24.22
CA ARG A 493 -9.13 7.64 -25.30
C ARG A 493 -10.63 7.80 -25.10
N LEU A 494 -11.12 7.54 -23.87
CA LEU A 494 -12.52 7.73 -23.52
C LEU A 494 -12.97 9.18 -23.70
N TYR A 495 -12.19 10.15 -23.23
CA TYR A 495 -12.43 11.58 -23.44
C TYR A 495 -12.45 11.96 -24.94
N SER A 496 -11.56 11.38 -25.73
CA SER A 496 -11.50 11.62 -27.19
C SER A 496 -12.77 11.11 -27.89
N ALA A 497 -13.33 9.97 -27.45
CA ALA A 497 -14.64 9.51 -27.92
C ALA A 497 -15.74 10.54 -27.60
N PHE A 498 -15.83 11.01 -26.34
CA PHE A 498 -16.80 12.06 -25.98
C PHE A 498 -16.59 13.37 -26.76
N LYS A 499 -15.35 13.75 -27.08
CA LYS A 499 -15.11 14.93 -27.92
C LYS A 499 -15.60 14.76 -29.35
N ARG A 500 -15.57 13.54 -29.90
CA ARG A 500 -16.06 13.24 -31.26
C ARG A 500 -17.59 13.26 -31.35
N TYR A 501 -18.27 12.60 -30.41
CA TYR A 501 -19.72 12.37 -30.51
C TYR A 501 -20.56 13.29 -29.62
N GLY A 502 -19.93 14.04 -28.73
CA GLY A 502 -20.60 14.95 -27.78
C GLY A 502 -20.45 14.49 -26.33
N PRO A 503 -20.77 15.37 -25.36
CA PRO A 503 -20.44 15.16 -23.95
C PRO A 503 -21.26 14.05 -23.29
N THR A 504 -22.31 13.54 -23.94
CA THR A 504 -23.16 12.46 -23.45
C THR A 504 -23.25 11.36 -24.52
N MET A 505 -23.03 10.11 -24.12
CA MET A 505 -23.00 8.94 -25.01
C MET A 505 -23.64 7.73 -24.35
N SER A 506 -24.21 6.84 -25.16
CA SER A 506 -24.67 5.53 -24.68
C SER A 506 -23.53 4.51 -24.62
N TRP A 507 -23.75 3.42 -23.91
CA TRP A 507 -22.86 2.26 -23.88
C TRP A 507 -22.60 1.72 -25.28
N GLU A 508 -23.64 1.61 -26.11
CA GLU A 508 -23.56 1.07 -27.46
C GLU A 508 -22.65 1.93 -28.34
N THR A 509 -22.77 3.26 -28.27
CA THR A 509 -21.90 4.17 -29.03
C THR A 509 -20.45 4.08 -28.55
N LEU A 510 -20.22 4.03 -27.23
CA LEU A 510 -18.87 3.91 -26.68
C LEU A 510 -18.23 2.55 -26.99
N ALA A 511 -19.00 1.46 -26.95
CA ALA A 511 -18.53 0.12 -27.27
C ALA A 511 -18.19 0.00 -28.76
N ALA A 512 -19.04 0.51 -29.65
CA ALA A 512 -18.77 0.52 -31.08
C ALA A 512 -17.50 1.32 -31.43
N ASP A 513 -17.28 2.46 -30.75
CA ASP A 513 -16.14 3.33 -31.03
C ASP A 513 -14.83 2.85 -30.42
N LEU A 514 -14.86 2.28 -29.22
CA LEU A 514 -13.64 1.94 -28.46
C LEU A 514 -13.37 0.43 -28.40
N VAL A 515 -14.41 -0.42 -28.33
CA VAL A 515 -14.26 -1.87 -28.20
C VAL A 515 -14.16 -2.54 -29.57
N ASP A 516 -15.10 -2.24 -30.47
CA ASP A 516 -15.15 -2.89 -31.79
C ASP A 516 -13.96 -2.49 -32.68
N THR A 517 -13.40 -1.30 -32.46
CA THR A 517 -12.17 -0.82 -33.11
C THR A 517 -10.89 -1.39 -32.51
N GLY A 518 -10.99 -2.09 -31.37
CA GLY A 518 -9.84 -2.63 -30.65
C GLY A 518 -9.02 -1.59 -29.88
N GLU A 519 -9.48 -0.34 -29.77
CA GLU A 519 -8.81 0.70 -28.98
C GLU A 519 -8.83 0.39 -27.48
N MET A 520 -9.83 -0.33 -26.99
CA MET A 520 -9.98 -0.66 -25.57
C MET A 520 -10.75 -1.98 -25.40
N ASN A 521 -10.33 -2.84 -24.47
CA ASN A 521 -11.14 -4.02 -24.16
C ASN A 521 -12.41 -3.65 -23.36
N GLU A 522 -13.47 -4.45 -23.51
CA GLU A 522 -14.77 -4.18 -22.88
C GLU A 522 -14.70 -4.06 -21.35
N MET A 523 -13.92 -4.94 -20.69
CA MET A 523 -13.77 -4.91 -19.24
C MET A 523 -13.10 -3.61 -18.75
N THR A 524 -12.11 -3.11 -19.48
CA THR A 524 -11.44 -1.84 -19.21
C THR A 524 -12.43 -0.69 -19.38
N LEU A 525 -13.23 -0.68 -20.45
CA LEU A 525 -14.24 0.36 -20.67
C LEU A 525 -15.28 0.37 -19.54
N ARG A 526 -15.83 -0.79 -19.16
CA ARG A 526 -16.74 -0.90 -18.01
C ARG A 526 -16.08 -0.43 -16.71
N GLY A 527 -14.81 -0.80 -16.51
CA GLY A 527 -14.00 -0.33 -15.38
C GLY A 527 -13.85 1.18 -15.34
N LEU A 528 -13.58 1.82 -16.48
CA LEU A 528 -13.46 3.28 -16.58
C LEU A 528 -14.80 3.98 -16.37
N LEU A 529 -15.87 3.53 -17.02
CA LEU A 529 -17.19 4.15 -16.88
C LEU A 529 -17.72 4.06 -15.43
N SER A 530 -17.33 3.01 -14.71
CA SER A 530 -17.71 2.84 -13.30
C SER A 530 -16.78 3.53 -12.31
N ARG A 531 -15.61 4.03 -12.71
CA ARG A 531 -14.61 4.47 -11.73
C ARG A 531 -13.82 5.72 -12.10
N SER A 532 -13.84 6.13 -13.36
CA SER A 532 -13.13 7.32 -13.80
C SER A 532 -13.76 8.58 -13.19
N PRO A 533 -12.96 9.50 -12.64
CA PRO A 533 -13.47 10.76 -12.10
C PRO A 533 -14.06 11.67 -13.18
N ILE A 534 -13.73 11.50 -14.47
CA ILE A 534 -14.24 12.37 -15.54
C ILE A 534 -15.62 11.98 -16.07
N VAL A 535 -16.20 10.87 -15.62
CA VAL A 535 -17.50 10.36 -16.10
C VAL A 535 -18.54 10.36 -14.98
N VAL A 536 -19.79 10.67 -15.36
CA VAL A 536 -20.98 10.45 -14.53
C VAL A 536 -22.00 9.60 -15.29
N THR A 537 -22.67 8.70 -14.58
CA THR A 537 -23.78 7.91 -15.13
C THR A 537 -25.06 8.72 -14.97
N GLN A 538 -25.71 9.10 -16.08
CA GLN A 538 -26.98 9.82 -16.03
C GLN A 538 -28.17 8.86 -15.88
N SER A 539 -28.14 7.75 -16.63
CA SER A 539 -29.13 6.68 -16.58
C SER A 539 -28.46 5.35 -16.96
N LEU A 540 -29.20 4.24 -16.90
CA LEU A 540 -28.63 2.93 -17.21
C LEU A 540 -28.12 2.90 -18.66
N GLY A 541 -26.80 2.77 -18.81
CA GLY A 541 -26.15 2.76 -20.12
C GLY A 541 -25.89 4.13 -20.72
N VAL A 542 -26.22 5.25 -20.05
CA VAL A 542 -25.93 6.61 -20.55
C VAL A 542 -24.91 7.29 -19.64
N TYR A 543 -23.85 7.79 -20.25
CA TYR A 543 -22.69 8.35 -19.58
C TYR A 543 -22.41 9.76 -20.10
N THR A 544 -21.94 10.64 -19.22
CA THR A 544 -21.66 12.04 -19.53
C THR A 544 -20.31 12.46 -18.95
N LEU A 545 -19.59 13.33 -19.67
CA LEU A 545 -18.39 13.99 -19.14
C LEU A 545 -18.75 14.93 -17.99
N ARG A 546 -18.05 14.78 -16.86
CA ARG A 546 -18.21 15.69 -15.72
C ARG A 546 -17.73 17.09 -16.06
N GLY A 547 -18.56 18.08 -15.73
CA GLY A 547 -18.25 19.49 -16.01
C GLY A 547 -18.43 19.90 -17.47
N ALA A 548 -18.95 19.01 -18.31
CA ALA A 548 -19.44 19.39 -19.63
C ALA A 548 -20.85 19.99 -19.52
N SER A 549 -21.06 21.09 -20.21
CA SER A 549 -22.37 21.69 -20.38
C SER A 549 -23.20 20.72 -21.21
N PRO A 550 -24.46 20.42 -20.83
CA PRO A 550 -25.34 19.68 -21.72
C PRO A 550 -25.43 20.51 -23.00
N CYS A 551 -24.85 19.98 -24.09
CA CYS A 551 -25.03 20.57 -25.41
C CYS A 551 -26.54 20.62 -25.61
N ALA A 552 -27.10 21.81 -25.81
CA ALA A 552 -28.52 21.94 -26.12
C ALA A 552 -28.77 21.00 -27.30
N ALA A 553 -29.50 19.91 -27.07
CA ALA A 553 -29.72 18.91 -28.09
C ALA A 553 -30.27 19.65 -29.32
N PRO A 554 -29.72 19.42 -30.53
CA PRO A 554 -30.35 19.95 -31.73
C PRO A 554 -31.80 19.45 -31.70
N ALA A 555 -32.76 20.36 -31.71
CA ALA A 555 -34.17 20.10 -31.42
C ALA A 555 -34.86 19.13 -32.40
N GLU A 556 -34.11 18.51 -33.30
CA GLU A 556 -34.63 17.79 -34.48
C GLU A 556 -34.73 16.27 -34.32
N SER A 557 -34.28 15.65 -33.20
CA SER A 557 -34.28 14.18 -33.08
C SER A 557 -35.30 13.55 -32.11
N MET A 558 -36.25 14.32 -31.55
CA MET A 558 -37.37 13.76 -30.75
C MET A 558 -38.68 13.64 -31.53
N ALA A 559 -38.63 13.78 -32.86
CA ALA A 559 -39.73 13.47 -33.76
C ALA A 559 -39.33 12.30 -34.67
N ALA A 560 -39.18 11.10 -34.09
CA ALA A 560 -39.12 9.83 -34.83
C ALA A 560 -39.68 8.70 -33.96
#